data_AF-A0A7V6KTJ3-F1
#
_entry.id   AF-A0A7V6KTJ3-F1
#
_cell.length_a   1.000
_cell.length_b   1.000
_cell.length_c   1.000
_cell.angle_alpha   90.00
_cell.angle_beta   90.00
_cell.angle_gamma   90.00
#
_symmetry.space_group_name_H-M   'P 1'
#
loop_
_entity.id
_entity.type
_entity.pdbx_description
1 polymer ?
#
loop_
_entity_poly.entity_id
_entity_poly.type
_entity_poly.pdbx_seq_one_letter_code
_entity_poly.pdbx_strand_id
1 'polypeptide(L)'
;MKGQKILFVVLVFLCNSLFSQNNNDSLNIKKIEFLHSFYSEYFIAASRDLPDFSKIDSLQSHYCTTELYNKLLYLYDAEEIDADPFLESQDPQKEWVESLLINVDDQDNSLFIITYKVNEQKTNQIQLRVIEVAKNNFKISSIVSIENQPYQQK
;
A
#
# COMPACT_ATOMS: atom_id res chain seq x y z
N MET A 1 7.21 -14.62 -75.19
CA MET A 1 7.49 -13.62 -74.14
C MET A 1 6.55 -13.86 -72.97
N LYS A 2 7.03 -14.48 -71.90
CA LYS A 2 6.30 -14.65 -70.64
C LYS A 2 7.31 -14.45 -69.51
N GLY A 3 7.44 -13.21 -69.05
CA GLY A 3 8.26 -12.85 -67.89
C GLY A 3 7.36 -12.79 -66.66
N GLN A 4 7.41 -13.84 -65.84
CA GLN A 4 6.69 -13.93 -64.58
C GLN A 4 7.44 -13.08 -63.55
N LYS A 5 6.87 -11.94 -63.17
CA LYS A 5 7.41 -11.07 -62.13
C LYS A 5 7.20 -11.77 -60.78
N ILE A 6 8.29 -12.18 -60.14
CA ILE A 6 8.29 -12.75 -58.79
C ILE A 6 7.94 -11.60 -57.83
N LEU A 7 6.74 -11.68 -57.25
CA LEU A 7 6.23 -10.76 -56.23
C LEU A 7 6.88 -11.15 -54.89
N PHE A 8 7.82 -10.33 -54.40
CA PHE A 8 8.37 -10.43 -53.05
C PHE A 8 7.30 -9.99 -52.05
N VAL A 9 6.62 -10.94 -51.40
CA VAL A 9 5.78 -10.68 -50.22
C VAL A 9 6.62 -11.04 -49.00
N VAL A 10 7.39 -10.07 -48.48
CA VAL A 10 7.98 -10.15 -47.14
C VAL A 10 6.91 -9.65 -46.19
N LEU A 11 6.09 -10.59 -45.71
CA LEU A 11 5.04 -10.35 -44.74
C LEU A 11 5.70 -10.16 -43.36
N VAL A 12 5.65 -8.91 -42.91
CA VAL A 12 5.70 -8.39 -41.54
C VAL A 12 5.57 -9.47 -40.45
N PHE A 13 6.68 -9.80 -39.80
CA PHE A 13 6.72 -10.35 -38.44
C PHE A 13 7.42 -9.33 -37.53
N LEU A 14 6.77 -8.19 -37.36
CA LEU A 14 7.02 -7.27 -36.25
C LEU A 14 5.78 -7.28 -35.36
N CYS A 15 6.00 -7.26 -34.05
CA CYS A 15 5.01 -7.24 -32.97
C CYS A 15 4.54 -8.62 -32.49
N ASN A 16 5.34 -9.27 -31.62
CA ASN A 16 4.82 -10.19 -30.61
C ASN A 16 5.69 -10.21 -29.34
N SER A 17 6.20 -9.05 -28.90
CA SER A 17 6.91 -8.94 -27.61
C SER A 17 6.48 -7.73 -26.79
N LEU A 18 5.23 -7.28 -26.91
CA LEU A 18 4.73 -6.10 -26.19
C LEU A 18 3.43 -6.35 -25.44
N PHE A 19 3.22 -7.53 -24.85
CA PHE A 19 2.15 -7.70 -23.84
C PHE A 19 2.52 -8.80 -22.83
N SER A 20 3.40 -8.47 -21.89
CA SER A 20 3.58 -9.27 -20.67
C SER A 20 3.78 -8.38 -19.44
N GLN A 21 3.00 -7.30 -19.35
CA GLN A 21 3.04 -6.34 -18.23
C GLN A 21 1.68 -6.19 -17.52
N ASN A 22 0.61 -6.79 -18.06
CA ASN A 22 -0.77 -6.42 -17.70
C ASN A 22 -1.30 -7.00 -16.36
N ASN A 23 -0.74 -8.12 -15.88
CA ASN A 23 -1.27 -8.80 -14.69
C ASN A 23 -0.80 -8.16 -13.37
N ASN A 24 0.47 -7.73 -13.31
CA ASN A 24 1.03 -7.09 -12.12
C ASN A 24 0.43 -5.70 -11.91
N ASP A 25 0.26 -4.94 -12.98
CA ASP A 25 -0.38 -3.62 -12.95
C ASP A 25 -1.83 -3.72 -12.43
N SER A 26 -2.59 -4.71 -12.92
CA SER A 26 -3.96 -4.96 -12.43
C SER A 26 -4.01 -5.36 -10.95
N LEU A 27 -3.05 -6.16 -10.47
CA LEU A 27 -2.99 -6.54 -9.06
C LEU A 27 -2.60 -5.37 -8.17
N ASN A 28 -1.63 -4.57 -8.59
CA ASN A 28 -1.18 -3.39 -7.87
C ASN A 28 -2.29 -2.34 -7.75
N ILE A 29 -3.09 -2.13 -8.80
CA ILE A 29 -4.28 -1.27 -8.74
C ILE A 29 -5.23 -1.73 -7.62
N LYS A 30 -5.51 -3.03 -7.51
CA LYS A 30 -6.38 -3.56 -6.44
C LYS A 30 -5.78 -3.40 -5.05
N LYS A 31 -4.46 -3.57 -4.90
CA LYS A 31 -3.77 -3.30 -3.63
C LYS A 31 -3.83 -1.81 -3.26
N ILE A 32 -3.71 -0.92 -4.24
CA ILE A 32 -3.87 0.53 -4.06
C ILE A 32 -5.31 0.86 -3.63
N GLU A 33 -6.34 0.28 -4.27
CA GLU A 33 -7.75 0.44 -3.87
C GLU A 33 -8.01 -0.07 -2.45
N PHE A 34 -7.41 -1.21 -2.08
CA PHE A 34 -7.45 -1.76 -0.73
C PHE A 34 -6.85 -0.78 0.29
N LEU A 35 -5.67 -0.21 0.01
CA LEU A 35 -5.03 0.76 0.89
C LEU A 35 -5.81 2.09 0.95
N HIS A 36 -6.37 2.57 -0.15
CA HIS A 36 -7.23 3.75 -0.12
C HIS A 36 -8.45 3.54 0.79
N SER A 37 -9.05 2.35 0.73
CA SER A 37 -10.19 2.01 1.59
C SER A 37 -9.79 2.05 3.07
N PHE A 38 -8.65 1.45 3.42
CA PHE A 38 -8.08 1.55 4.77
C PHE A 38 -7.84 2.99 5.21
N TYR A 39 -7.03 3.74 4.46
CA TYR A 39 -6.57 5.08 4.85
C TYR A 39 -7.71 6.09 4.91
N SER A 40 -8.72 5.98 4.03
CA SER A 40 -9.87 6.88 4.06
C SER A 40 -10.66 6.77 5.36
N GLU A 41 -10.89 5.55 5.85
CA GLU A 41 -11.56 5.32 7.13
C GLU A 41 -10.64 5.59 8.32
N TYR A 42 -9.36 5.21 8.21
CA TYR A 42 -8.39 5.32 9.29
C TYR A 42 -8.09 6.78 9.64
N PHE A 43 -7.87 7.64 8.63
CA PHE A 43 -7.68 9.08 8.86
C PHE A 43 -8.87 9.67 9.61
N ILE A 44 -10.09 9.39 9.17
CA ILE A 44 -11.32 9.92 9.80
C ILE A 44 -11.44 9.47 11.26
N ALA A 45 -11.08 8.21 11.57
CA ALA A 45 -11.16 7.69 12.93
C ALA A 45 -10.06 8.29 13.84
N ALA A 46 -8.84 8.44 13.31
CA ALA A 46 -7.68 8.91 14.05
C ALA A 46 -7.63 10.44 14.24
N SER A 47 -8.19 11.22 13.31
CA SER A 47 -8.10 12.68 13.28
C SER A 47 -9.23 13.41 14.00
N ARG A 48 -9.93 12.74 14.91
CA ARG A 48 -11.01 13.35 15.70
C ARG A 48 -10.39 14.00 16.94
N ASP A 49 -11.01 15.06 17.45
CA ASP A 49 -10.65 15.67 18.75
C ASP A 49 -10.50 14.62 19.87
N LEU A 50 -11.36 13.59 19.82
CA LEU A 50 -11.24 12.35 20.55
C LEU A 50 -11.20 11.20 19.53
N PRO A 51 -10.02 10.58 19.30
CA PRO A 51 -9.89 9.47 18.37
C PRO A 51 -10.89 8.34 18.66
N ASP A 52 -11.46 7.77 17.60
CA ASP A 52 -12.36 6.61 17.73
C ASP A 52 -11.53 5.34 17.84
N PHE A 53 -11.00 5.08 19.04
CA PHE A 53 -10.12 3.93 19.31
C PHE A 53 -10.78 2.59 18.99
N SER A 54 -12.10 2.47 19.13
CA SER A 54 -12.81 1.23 18.77
C SER A 54 -12.83 1.02 17.26
N LYS A 55 -13.04 2.09 16.47
CA LYS A 55 -12.98 2.00 15.02
C LYS A 55 -11.55 1.76 14.54
N ILE A 56 -10.55 2.42 15.14
CA ILE A 56 -9.12 2.20 14.85
C ILE A 56 -8.76 0.74 15.06
N ASP A 57 -9.07 0.17 16.23
CA ASP A 57 -8.81 -1.24 16.54
C ASP A 57 -9.51 -2.20 15.54
N SER A 58 -10.77 -1.93 15.21
CA SER A 58 -11.49 -2.70 14.20
C SER A 58 -10.87 -2.60 12.81
N LEU A 59 -10.35 -1.45 12.41
CA LEU A 59 -9.65 -1.26 11.14
C LEU A 59 -8.31 -2.01 11.15
N GLN A 60 -7.52 -1.87 12.21
CA GLN A 60 -6.22 -2.53 12.32
C GLN A 60 -6.39 -4.06 12.30
N SER A 61 -7.29 -4.62 13.10
CA SER A 61 -7.57 -6.06 13.10
C SER A 61 -8.11 -6.57 11.75
N HIS A 62 -8.91 -5.75 11.04
CA HIS A 62 -9.47 -6.12 9.74
C HIS A 62 -8.46 -6.01 8.58
N TYR A 63 -7.63 -4.99 8.54
CA TYR A 63 -6.74 -4.73 7.39
C TYR A 63 -5.34 -5.32 7.57
N CYS A 64 -4.90 -5.56 8.81
CA CYS A 64 -3.59 -6.16 9.08
C CYS A 64 -3.65 -7.69 9.07
N THR A 65 -2.49 -8.29 8.85
CA THR A 65 -2.25 -9.67 9.26
C THR A 65 -2.36 -9.78 10.78
N THR A 66 -2.72 -10.97 11.28
CA THR A 66 -2.76 -11.23 12.72
C THR A 66 -1.41 -10.97 13.39
N GLU A 67 -0.30 -11.27 12.70
CA GLU A 67 1.04 -11.02 13.19
C GLU A 67 1.31 -9.52 13.40
N LEU A 68 1.05 -8.70 12.38
CA LEU A 68 1.22 -7.24 12.50
C LEU A 68 0.28 -6.64 13.56
N TYR A 69 -0.98 -7.08 13.59
CA TYR A 69 -1.95 -6.57 14.58
C TYR A 69 -1.49 -6.87 16.01
N ASN A 70 -1.09 -8.11 16.30
CA ASN A 70 -0.58 -8.46 17.63
C ASN A 70 0.72 -7.71 17.98
N LYS A 71 1.58 -7.47 16.99
CA LYS A 71 2.78 -6.64 17.18
C LYS A 71 2.41 -5.20 17.56
N LEU A 72 1.42 -4.60 16.89
CA LEU A 72 0.93 -3.27 17.22
C LEU A 72 0.40 -3.21 18.64
N LEU A 73 -0.46 -4.16 19.04
CA LEU A 73 -0.98 -4.25 20.41
C LEU A 73 0.15 -4.30 21.45
N TYR A 74 1.16 -5.16 21.22
CA TYR A 74 2.31 -5.25 22.11
C TYR A 74 3.07 -3.92 22.23
N LEU A 75 3.32 -3.25 21.11
CA LEU A 75 4.07 -2.01 21.09
C LEU A 75 3.28 -0.85 21.73
N TYR A 76 1.96 -0.82 21.57
CA TYR A 76 1.09 0.13 22.27
C TYR A 76 1.09 -0.11 23.79
N ASP A 77 0.96 -1.37 24.22
CA ASP A 77 0.99 -1.73 25.65
C ASP A 77 2.35 -1.45 26.30
N ALA A 78 3.43 -1.53 25.52
CA ALA A 78 4.79 -1.25 25.95
C ALA A 78 5.17 0.24 25.87
N GLU A 79 4.31 1.10 25.33
CA GLU A 79 4.60 2.52 25.04
C GLU A 79 5.83 2.72 24.15
N GLU A 80 6.13 1.76 23.25
CA GLU A 80 7.30 1.76 22.35
C GLU A 80 7.01 2.44 20.99
N ILE A 81 5.88 3.15 20.89
CA ILE A 81 5.43 3.87 19.70
C ILE A 81 5.18 5.34 20.07
N ASP A 82 6.05 6.22 19.57
CA ASP A 82 5.98 7.67 19.81
C ASP A 82 4.96 8.39 18.91
N ALA A 83 4.53 7.77 17.83
CA ALA A 83 3.60 8.33 16.85
C ALA A 83 2.80 7.21 16.17
N ASP A 84 1.57 7.48 15.72
CA ASP A 84 0.78 6.48 15.00
C ASP A 84 1.59 5.94 13.80
N PRO A 85 1.85 4.62 13.71
CA PRO A 85 2.76 4.08 12.71
C PRO A 85 2.15 4.02 11.30
N PHE A 86 0.83 4.09 11.16
CA PHE A 86 0.17 4.18 9.86
C PHE A 86 0.18 5.59 9.31
N LEU A 87 0.27 6.60 10.19
CA LEU A 87 0.24 8.00 9.85
C LEU A 87 1.60 8.68 10.01
N GLU A 88 2.55 8.15 10.77
CA GLU A 88 3.78 8.84 11.19
C GLU A 88 3.47 10.24 11.80
N SER A 89 2.44 10.28 12.67
CA SER A 89 1.97 11.52 13.33
C SER A 89 1.34 11.24 14.70
N GLN A 90 1.44 12.22 15.60
CA GLN A 90 0.76 12.22 16.91
C GLN A 90 -0.63 12.88 16.86
N ASP A 91 -0.80 13.87 15.97
CA ASP A 91 -2.03 14.68 15.86
C ASP A 91 -2.44 14.79 14.38
N PRO A 92 -2.96 13.69 13.80
CA PRO A 92 -3.34 13.67 12.40
C PRO A 92 -4.55 14.57 12.14
N GLN A 93 -4.50 15.32 11.03
CA GLN A 93 -5.64 16.15 10.61
C GLN A 93 -6.40 15.43 9.48
N LYS A 94 -7.74 15.52 9.50
CA LYS A 94 -8.59 14.80 8.53
C LYS A 94 -8.30 15.24 7.09
N GLU A 95 -7.98 16.51 6.88
CA GLU A 95 -7.77 17.12 5.57
C GLU A 95 -6.52 16.58 4.87
N TRP A 96 -5.57 16.00 5.61
CA TRP A 96 -4.35 15.44 5.03
C TRP A 96 -4.66 14.28 4.06
N VAL A 97 -5.77 13.56 4.29
CA VAL A 97 -6.22 12.48 3.41
C VAL A 97 -6.53 12.96 1.99
N GLU A 98 -6.86 14.24 1.80
CA GLU A 98 -7.16 14.82 0.48
C GLU A 98 -5.93 14.85 -0.44
N SER A 99 -4.74 14.77 0.15
CA SER A 99 -3.45 14.74 -0.54
C SER A 99 -2.81 13.36 -0.56
N LEU A 100 -3.54 12.32 -0.15
CA LEU A 100 -3.06 10.95 -0.06
C LEU A 100 -2.66 10.42 -1.44
N LEU A 101 -1.41 10.03 -1.58
CA LEU A 101 -0.83 9.35 -2.73
C LEU A 101 -0.29 8.00 -2.29
N ILE A 102 -0.58 6.97 -3.07
CA ILE A 102 -0.14 5.60 -2.79
C ILE A 102 0.55 5.08 -4.05
N ASN A 103 1.84 4.80 -3.92
CA ASN A 103 2.65 4.23 -5.00
C ASN A 103 3.18 2.87 -4.59
N VAL A 104 3.36 1.97 -5.55
CA VAL A 104 4.14 0.75 -5.36
C VAL A 104 5.62 1.08 -5.57
N ASP A 105 6.50 0.42 -4.82
CA ASP A 105 7.94 0.53 -5.05
C ASP A 105 8.32 -0.15 -6.38
N ASP A 106 9.20 0.50 -7.16
CA ASP A 106 9.61 0.02 -8.48
C ASP A 106 10.45 -1.27 -8.42
N GLN A 107 11.06 -1.56 -7.27
CA GLN A 107 11.91 -2.73 -7.06
C GLN A 107 11.18 -3.85 -6.29
N ASP A 108 10.15 -3.50 -5.52
CA ASP A 108 9.43 -4.43 -4.65
C ASP A 108 7.90 -4.22 -4.72
N ASN A 109 7.22 -5.13 -5.45
CA ASN A 109 5.77 -5.09 -5.64
C ASN A 109 4.93 -5.43 -4.38
N SER A 110 5.59 -5.76 -3.27
CA SER A 110 4.96 -5.90 -1.96
C SER A 110 5.03 -4.60 -1.17
N LEU A 111 5.98 -3.72 -1.49
CA LEU A 111 6.23 -2.48 -0.77
C LEU A 111 5.42 -1.33 -1.38
N PHE A 112 4.66 -0.64 -0.53
CA PHE A 112 3.87 0.52 -0.89
C PHE A 112 4.37 1.73 -0.12
N ILE A 113 4.46 2.86 -0.82
CA ILE A 113 4.87 4.15 -0.31
C ILE A 113 3.63 5.04 -0.26
N ILE A 114 3.25 5.40 0.96
CA ILE A 114 2.07 6.19 1.26
C ILE A 114 2.56 7.58 1.61
N THR A 115 2.09 8.58 0.89
CA THR A 115 2.58 9.94 0.99
C THR A 115 1.40 10.88 1.13
N TYR A 116 1.49 11.84 2.03
CA TYR A 116 0.49 12.89 2.16
C TYR A 116 1.12 14.20 2.65
N LYS A 117 0.49 15.33 2.33
CA LYS A 117 0.95 16.66 2.74
C LYS A 117 0.44 16.99 4.13
N VAL A 118 1.36 17.34 5.01
CA VAL A 118 1.07 17.92 6.34
C VAL A 118 0.82 19.42 6.20
N ASN A 119 1.62 20.09 5.36
CA ASN A 119 1.45 21.47 4.94
C ASN A 119 2.16 21.70 3.59
N GLU A 120 2.24 22.94 3.13
CA GLU A 120 2.86 23.28 1.82
C GLU A 120 4.34 22.88 1.72
N GLN A 121 5.06 22.79 2.85
CA GLN A 121 6.50 22.53 2.91
C GLN A 121 6.85 21.14 3.42
N LYS A 122 5.89 20.45 4.06
CA LYS A 122 6.10 19.16 4.72
C LYS A 122 5.18 18.09 4.16
N THR A 123 5.80 16.99 3.78
CA THR A 123 5.15 15.75 3.37
C THR A 123 5.57 14.66 4.34
N ASN A 124 4.62 13.84 4.77
CA ASN A 124 4.90 12.61 5.50
C ASN A 124 4.92 11.43 4.53
N GLN A 125 5.75 10.43 4.84
CA GLN A 125 5.90 9.23 4.04
C GLN A 125 5.93 8.01 4.95
N ILE A 126 5.10 7.02 4.62
CA ILE A 126 4.98 5.75 5.32
C ILE A 126 5.27 4.64 4.32
N GLN A 127 6.00 3.62 4.76
CA GLN A 127 6.31 2.45 3.96
C GLN A 127 5.70 1.22 4.60
N LEU A 128 4.92 0.47 3.84
CA LEU A 128 4.23 -0.72 4.32
C LEU A 128 4.28 -1.84 3.29
N ARG A 129 4.16 -3.07 3.77
CA ARG A 129 4.09 -4.26 2.91
C ARG A 129 2.67 -4.78 2.82
N VAL A 130 2.22 -5.10 1.61
CA VAL A 130 0.90 -5.70 1.33
C VAL A 130 1.04 -7.06 0.68
N ILE A 131 0.47 -8.06 1.35
CA ILE A 131 0.41 -9.45 0.87
C ILE A 131 -0.99 -9.83 0.42
N GLU A 132 -1.07 -10.79 -0.48
CA GLU A 132 -2.32 -11.44 -0.88
C GLU A 132 -2.48 -12.74 -0.07
N VAL A 133 -3.49 -12.81 0.80
CA VAL A 133 -3.74 -13.98 1.68
C VAL A 133 -4.70 -14.98 1.04
N ALA A 134 -5.51 -14.52 0.10
CA ALA A 134 -6.33 -15.33 -0.81
C ALA A 134 -6.59 -14.51 -2.07
N LYS A 135 -7.12 -15.12 -3.14
CA LYS A 135 -7.33 -14.44 -4.43
C LYS A 135 -8.10 -13.11 -4.27
N ASN A 136 -7.46 -12.00 -4.62
CA ASN A 136 -7.92 -10.61 -4.45
C ASN A 136 -8.29 -10.22 -3.00
N ASN A 137 -7.72 -10.89 -2.00
CA ASN A 137 -7.89 -10.57 -0.59
C ASN A 137 -6.52 -10.21 -0.01
N PHE A 138 -6.39 -8.95 0.42
CA PHE A 138 -5.11 -8.37 0.79
C PHE A 138 -5.05 -8.06 2.28
N LYS A 139 -3.83 -8.06 2.81
CA LYS A 139 -3.52 -7.67 4.18
C LYS A 139 -2.25 -6.85 4.24
N ILE A 140 -2.19 -5.90 5.15
CA ILE A 140 -0.95 -5.21 5.52
C ILE A 140 -0.15 -6.16 6.41
N SER A 141 1.05 -6.53 5.97
CA SER A 141 1.90 -7.50 6.67
C SER A 141 2.98 -6.85 7.53
N SER A 142 3.48 -5.69 7.14
CA SER A 142 4.43 -4.94 7.95
C SER A 142 4.38 -3.44 7.65
N ILE A 143 4.88 -2.66 8.61
CA ILE A 143 5.16 -1.23 8.49
C ILE A 143 6.65 -1.08 8.76
N VAL A 144 7.39 -0.47 7.84
CA VAL A 144 8.86 -0.45 7.86
C VAL A 144 9.41 0.22 9.13
N SER A 145 8.77 1.29 9.62
CA SER A 145 9.22 2.02 10.81
C SER A 145 9.20 1.20 12.10
N ILE A 146 8.36 0.17 12.17
CA ILE A 146 8.27 -0.73 13.33
C ILE A 146 8.72 -2.17 13.01
N GLU A 147 9.21 -2.45 11.81
CA GLU A 147 9.54 -3.82 11.36
C GLU A 147 10.65 -4.43 12.24
N ASN A 148 11.66 -3.64 12.59
CA ASN A 148 12.81 -4.09 13.39
C ASN A 148 12.60 -3.99 14.92
N GLN A 149 11.44 -3.50 15.38
CA GLN A 149 11.15 -3.42 16.81
C GLN A 149 11.00 -4.82 17.40
N PRO A 150 11.60 -5.10 18.59
CA PRO A 150 11.59 -6.43 19.19
C PRO A 150 10.16 -6.88 19.51
N TYR A 151 9.77 -8.03 19.00
CA TYR A 151 8.49 -8.66 19.25
C TYR A 151 8.72 -10.14 19.60
N GLN A 152 8.32 -10.55 20.81
CA GLN A 152 8.38 -11.94 21.26
C GLN A 152 6.96 -12.47 21.30
N GLN A 153 6.61 -13.39 20.38
CA GLN A 153 5.34 -14.10 20.46
C GLN A 153 5.35 -14.96 21.75
N LYS A 154 4.47 -14.65 22.69
CA LYS A 154 4.25 -15.47 23.89
C LYS A 154 3.36 -16.67 23.58
#